data_AF-A0A2T7PSH5-F1
#
_entry.id   AF-A0A2T7PSH5-F1
#
_cell.length_a   1.000
_cell.length_b   1.000
_cell.length_c   1.000
_cell.angle_alpha   90.00
_cell.angle_beta   90.00
_cell.angle_gamma   90.00
#
_symmetry.space_group_name_H-M   'P 1'
#
loop_
_entity.id
_entity.type
_entity.pdbx_description
1 polymer ?
#
loop_
_entity_poly.entity_id
_entity_poly.type
_entity_poly.pdbx_seq_one_letter_code
_entity_poly.pdbx_strand_id
1 'polypeptide(L)'
;MAESSRYGSAVRAGSRDGSQQNASNTRKFDILSKEEEYKRLNEELEAKTASLVQEAEQVMREQESVLAKSRLLDNINTDDFLKSFDDDLTEKNEDTHHKALSRPASKAGQANQTGPKSEKKKSASSRTKNRPRSKTSGVDDVALVDDTFITEFKDNSLYHEAFADIENKMESGDMKIVVDDDILPQTAQDMGSEATIRFLKAKVRVMQEELDRLAQENNKKEEEANHLKGKMKEFEEERGRFHRTNAALQTQIEKYKNLAEEARSKSESQELQLTALRKELEQHKRTQKQQQTTQSAMDVRLNRALEEIEKYKEQLQKAKATSKDSSDAEKKRTEQLFAENKRLEKQKNELMAGFKKQMKLIDVLKRQKMHIEAAKMLQFSEEEFVKALEWGS
;
A
#
# COMPACT_ATOMS: atom_id res chain seq x y z
N MET A 1 31.08 -73.30 -44.67
CA MET A 1 32.54 -73.25 -44.39
C MET A 1 32.78 -72.08 -43.46
N ALA A 2 33.31 -72.17 -42.25
CA ALA A 2 33.73 -73.28 -41.41
C ALA A 2 33.65 -72.77 -39.95
N GLU A 3 33.30 -73.66 -39.02
CA GLU A 3 33.43 -73.47 -37.58
C GLU A 3 34.91 -73.30 -37.18
N SER A 4 35.18 -72.55 -36.10
CA SER A 4 35.99 -73.09 -35.02
C SER A 4 35.81 -72.32 -33.71
N SER A 5 35.36 -73.05 -32.71
CA SER A 5 35.43 -72.75 -31.28
C SER A 5 36.88 -72.87 -30.76
N ARG A 6 37.26 -72.06 -29.76
CA ARG A 6 37.82 -72.52 -28.46
C ARG A 6 38.24 -71.38 -27.52
N TYR A 7 37.60 -71.38 -26.36
CA TYR A 7 38.11 -71.17 -24.99
C TYR A 7 39.26 -70.18 -24.70
N GLY A 8 38.98 -69.21 -23.81
CA GLY A 8 39.98 -68.39 -23.13
C GLY A 8 39.44 -67.73 -21.85
N SER A 9 39.71 -68.38 -20.73
CA SER A 9 39.68 -67.99 -19.31
C SER A 9 39.15 -66.60 -18.88
N ALA A 10 38.24 -66.64 -17.91
CA ALA A 10 37.83 -65.50 -17.10
C ALA A 10 39.00 -64.88 -16.31
N VAL A 11 39.17 -63.57 -16.41
CA VAL A 11 39.80 -62.72 -15.39
C VAL A 11 38.82 -61.58 -15.11
N ARG A 12 38.07 -61.73 -14.02
CA ARG A 12 37.13 -60.72 -13.52
C ARG A 12 37.91 -59.70 -12.69
N ALA A 13 38.61 -58.78 -13.35
CA ALA A 13 39.16 -57.58 -12.72
C ALA A 13 38.10 -56.47 -12.72
N GLY A 14 37.98 -55.76 -11.61
CA GLY A 14 36.81 -54.97 -11.23
C GLY A 14 36.39 -53.86 -12.19
N SER A 15 35.11 -53.88 -12.58
CA SER A 15 34.40 -52.76 -13.25
C SER A 15 33.28 -52.19 -12.36
N ARG A 16 33.58 -51.94 -11.07
CA ARG A 16 32.64 -51.26 -10.16
C ARG A 16 32.87 -49.75 -10.04
N ASP A 17 33.96 -49.22 -10.58
CA ASP A 17 34.34 -47.80 -10.43
C ASP A 17 33.87 -46.91 -11.61
N GLY A 18 33.74 -47.48 -12.82
CA GLY A 18 33.31 -46.72 -14.01
C GLY A 18 31.82 -46.34 -14.02
N SER A 19 30.96 -47.07 -13.30
CA SER A 19 29.53 -46.78 -13.22
C SER A 19 29.21 -45.63 -12.26
N GLN A 20 30.00 -45.46 -11.19
CA GLN A 20 29.87 -44.33 -10.27
C GLN A 20 30.43 -43.04 -10.87
N GLN A 21 31.54 -43.11 -11.61
CA GLN A 21 32.09 -41.96 -12.32
C GLN A 21 31.16 -41.46 -13.43
N ASN A 22 30.59 -42.36 -14.25
CA ASN A 22 29.61 -41.97 -15.27
C ASN A 22 28.35 -41.35 -14.66
N ALA A 23 27.77 -41.95 -13.61
CA ALA A 23 26.59 -41.39 -12.95
C ALA A 23 26.86 -40.02 -12.30
N SER A 24 28.07 -39.80 -11.77
CA SER A 24 28.48 -38.50 -11.23
C SER A 24 28.65 -37.44 -12.31
N ASN A 25 29.17 -37.80 -13.48
CA ASN A 25 29.28 -36.91 -14.62
C ASN A 25 27.91 -36.57 -15.21
N THR A 26 26.99 -37.53 -15.31
CA THR A 26 25.62 -37.26 -15.77
C THR A 26 24.89 -36.31 -14.82
N ARG A 27 25.07 -36.48 -13.50
CA ARG A 27 24.54 -35.54 -12.50
C ARG A 27 25.16 -34.15 -12.60
N LYS A 28 26.47 -34.04 -12.83
CA LYS A 28 27.13 -32.74 -13.05
C LYS A 28 26.61 -32.06 -14.31
N PHE A 29 26.41 -32.79 -15.41
CA PHE A 29 25.80 -32.25 -16.64
C PHE A 29 24.34 -31.81 -16.43
N ASP A 30 23.54 -32.55 -15.66
CA ASP A 30 22.16 -32.16 -15.31
C ASP A 30 22.11 -30.92 -14.40
N ILE A 31 23.07 -30.79 -13.47
CA ILE A 31 23.21 -29.61 -12.62
C ILE A 31 23.62 -28.38 -13.45
N LEU A 32 24.59 -28.52 -14.35
CA LEU A 32 25.03 -27.43 -15.23
C LEU A 32 23.91 -26.99 -16.19
N SER A 33 23.14 -27.94 -16.72
CA SER A 33 21.99 -27.63 -17.58
C SER A 33 20.90 -26.86 -16.82
N LYS A 34 20.64 -27.25 -15.57
CA LYS A 34 19.72 -26.52 -14.68
C LYS A 34 20.25 -25.14 -14.31
N GLU A 35 21.55 -25.00 -14.07
CA GLU A 35 22.18 -23.71 -13.78
C GLU A 35 22.04 -22.74 -14.96
N GLU A 36 22.24 -23.21 -16.20
CA GLU A 36 22.01 -22.41 -17.41
C GLU A 36 20.53 -22.02 -17.58
N GLU A 37 19.60 -22.94 -17.29
CA GLU A 37 18.17 -22.65 -17.33
C GLU A 37 17.76 -21.62 -16.27
N TYR A 38 18.28 -21.74 -15.04
CA TYR A 38 18.07 -20.75 -13.98
C TYR A 38 18.65 -19.40 -14.36
N LYS A 39 19.83 -19.36 -14.96
CA LYS A 39 20.45 -18.11 -15.42
C LYS A 39 19.59 -17.43 -16.48
N ARG A 40 19.07 -18.18 -17.46
CA ARG A 40 18.17 -17.67 -18.50
C ARG A 40 16.84 -17.17 -17.91
N LEU A 41 16.28 -17.90 -16.95
CA LEU A 41 15.07 -17.49 -16.25
C LEU A 41 15.29 -16.22 -15.42
N ASN A 42 16.48 -16.08 -14.83
CA ASN A 42 16.85 -14.89 -14.06
C ASN A 42 17.03 -13.68 -14.98
N GLU A 43 17.66 -13.85 -16.15
CA GLU A 43 17.74 -12.81 -17.18
C GLU A 43 16.35 -12.40 -17.68
N GLU A 44 15.42 -13.34 -17.86
CA GLU A 44 14.03 -13.03 -18.24
C GLU A 44 13.28 -12.30 -17.12
N LEU A 45 13.51 -12.68 -15.86
CA LEU A 45 12.94 -11.99 -14.70
C LEU A 45 13.48 -10.56 -14.57
N GLU A 46 14.78 -10.37 -14.76
CA GLU A 46 15.41 -9.04 -14.77
C GLU A 46 14.87 -8.19 -15.91
N ALA A 47 14.70 -8.74 -17.12
CA ALA A 47 14.10 -8.03 -18.25
C ALA A 47 12.62 -7.65 -17.99
N LYS A 48 11.82 -8.56 -17.41
CA LYS A 48 10.44 -8.25 -17.01
C LYS A 48 10.38 -7.19 -15.91
N THR A 49 11.31 -7.24 -14.96
CA THR A 49 11.42 -6.26 -13.88
C THR A 49 11.79 -4.89 -14.43
N ALA A 50 12.75 -4.83 -15.36
CA ALA A 50 13.12 -3.59 -16.05
C ALA A 50 11.94 -3.00 -16.85
N SER A 51 11.20 -3.84 -17.58
CA SER A 51 10.01 -3.40 -18.32
C SER A 51 8.91 -2.87 -17.40
N LEU A 52 8.66 -3.54 -16.27
CA LEU A 52 7.66 -3.11 -15.30
C LEU A 52 8.05 -1.79 -14.62
N VAL A 53 9.34 -1.62 -14.30
CA VAL A 53 9.86 -0.36 -13.75
C VAL A 53 9.75 0.76 -14.78
N GLN A 54 10.06 0.50 -16.05
CA GLN A 54 9.92 1.48 -17.12
C GLN A 54 8.45 1.91 -17.33
N GLU A 55 7.51 0.97 -17.27
CA GLU A 55 6.07 1.27 -17.33
C GLU A 55 5.63 2.11 -16.13
N ALA A 56 6.09 1.77 -14.92
CA ALA A 56 5.81 2.55 -13.72
C ALA A 56 6.38 3.98 -13.81
N GLU A 57 7.60 4.15 -14.32
CA GLU A 57 8.20 5.46 -14.57
C GLU A 57 7.45 6.27 -15.62
N GLN A 58 6.91 5.62 -16.66
CA GLN A 58 6.10 6.29 -17.67
C GLN A 58 4.78 6.80 -17.06
N VAL A 59 4.09 5.97 -16.28
CA VAL A 59 2.85 6.37 -15.58
C VAL A 59 3.11 7.53 -14.62
N MET A 60 4.22 7.50 -13.87
CA MET A 60 4.59 8.61 -13.00
C MET A 60 4.88 9.89 -13.78
N ARG A 61 5.60 9.82 -14.91
CA ARG A 61 5.85 10.96 -15.79
C ARG A 61 4.57 11.53 -16.39
N GLU A 62 3.63 10.67 -16.79
CA GLU A 62 2.32 11.10 -17.31
C GLU A 62 1.51 11.81 -16.21
N GLN A 63 1.53 11.27 -14.99
CA GLN A 63 0.88 11.90 -13.83
C GLN A 63 1.53 13.25 -13.49
N GLU A 64 2.85 13.35 -13.49
CA GLU A 64 3.58 14.62 -13.29
C GLU A 64 3.27 15.64 -14.39
N SER A 65 3.17 15.21 -15.65
CA SER A 65 2.76 16.04 -16.78
C SER A 65 1.33 16.57 -16.62
N VAL A 66 0.39 15.74 -16.15
CA VAL A 66 -0.99 16.17 -15.85
C VAL A 66 -1.03 17.16 -14.70
N LEU A 67 -0.27 16.90 -13.62
CA LEU A 67 -0.17 17.83 -12.48
C LEU A 67 0.51 19.15 -12.87
N ALA A 68 1.53 19.11 -13.72
CA ALA A 68 2.18 20.30 -14.26
C ALA A 68 1.22 21.13 -15.14
N LYS A 69 0.41 20.49 -15.98
CA LYS A 69 -0.64 21.14 -16.77
C LYS A 69 -1.74 21.74 -15.87
N SER A 70 -2.12 21.07 -14.79
CA SER A 70 -3.05 21.60 -13.79
C SER A 70 -2.50 22.85 -13.11
N ARG A 71 -1.22 22.84 -12.72
CA ARG A 71 -0.55 24.03 -12.14
C ARG A 71 -0.43 25.21 -13.11
N LEU A 72 -0.37 24.94 -14.42
CA LEU A 72 -0.33 25.98 -15.44
C LEU A 72 -1.70 26.67 -15.59
N LEU A 73 -2.80 25.95 -15.29
CA LEU A 73 -4.15 26.52 -15.22
C LEU A 73 -4.40 27.32 -13.93
N ASP A 74 -3.76 26.95 -12.82
CA ASP A 74 -3.85 27.67 -11.54
C ASP A 74 -3.18 29.07 -11.58
N ASN A 75 -2.31 29.33 -12.56
CA ASN A 75 -1.65 30.63 -12.76
C ASN A 75 -2.45 31.58 -13.68
N ILE A 76 -3.61 31.17 -14.19
CA ILE A 76 -4.49 32.08 -14.92
C ILE A 76 -5.28 32.87 -13.88
N ASN A 77 -4.82 34.09 -13.61
CA ASN A 77 -5.54 35.04 -12.77
C ASN A 77 -6.86 35.42 -13.46
N THR A 78 -7.97 34.83 -13.01
CA THR A 78 -9.31 35.06 -13.57
C THR A 78 -9.74 36.52 -13.47
N ASP A 79 -9.17 37.27 -12.51
CA ASP A 79 -9.47 38.69 -12.29
C ASP A 79 -8.82 39.62 -13.34
N ASP A 80 -7.68 39.26 -13.93
CA ASP A 80 -7.06 40.03 -15.02
C ASP A 80 -7.76 39.82 -16.36
N PHE A 81 -8.26 38.59 -16.60
CA PHE A 81 -9.01 38.28 -17.82
C PHE A 81 -10.37 39.00 -17.85
N LEU A 82 -11.06 39.09 -16.70
CA LEU A 82 -12.33 39.81 -16.56
C LEU A 82 -12.15 41.34 -16.62
N LYS A 83 -11.06 41.90 -16.09
CA LYS A 83 -10.76 43.34 -16.19
C LYS A 83 -10.57 43.82 -17.62
N SER A 84 -9.99 42.99 -18.49
CA SER A 84 -9.80 43.34 -19.90
C SER A 84 -11.12 43.48 -20.69
N PHE A 85 -12.20 42.87 -20.20
CA PHE A 85 -13.52 42.93 -20.83
C PHE A 85 -14.41 44.07 -20.28
N ASP A 86 -14.12 44.58 -19.08
CA ASP A 86 -14.92 45.63 -18.42
C ASP A 86 -14.46 47.05 -18.81
N ASP A 87 -13.20 47.20 -19.24
CA ASP A 87 -12.61 48.49 -19.67
C ASP A 87 -13.08 48.94 -21.07
N ASP A 88 -13.65 48.03 -21.88
CA ASP A 88 -14.14 48.33 -23.25
C ASP A 88 -15.63 48.71 -23.29
N LEU A 89 -16.31 48.75 -22.13
CA LEU A 89 -17.76 49.04 -22.03
C LEU A 89 -18.12 50.31 -21.26
N THR A 90 -17.14 51.08 -20.75
CA THR A 90 -17.40 52.19 -19.83
C THR A 90 -16.96 53.60 -20.28
N GLU A 91 -16.57 53.80 -21.54
CA GLU A 91 -16.51 55.16 -22.13
C GLU A 91 -17.85 55.56 -22.77
N LYS A 92 -18.79 56.01 -21.92
CA LYS A 92 -19.84 57.02 -22.22
C LYS A 92 -20.86 57.08 -21.08
N ASN A 93 -20.68 58.04 -20.17
CA ASN A 93 -21.68 59.07 -19.86
C ASN A 93 -21.28 59.82 -18.59
N GLU A 94 -21.29 61.14 -18.70
CA GLU A 94 -21.26 62.07 -17.59
C GLU A 94 -22.54 61.99 -16.73
N ASP A 95 -22.35 62.45 -15.49
CA ASP A 95 -23.30 63.16 -14.64
C ASP A 95 -24.10 62.47 -13.51
N THR A 96 -24.06 63.21 -12.39
CA THR A 96 -24.93 63.26 -11.20
C THR A 96 -24.67 62.38 -9.96
N HIS A 97 -24.07 63.04 -8.96
CA HIS A 97 -24.38 63.08 -7.51
C HIS A 97 -25.08 61.89 -6.82
N HIS A 98 -24.47 61.34 -5.75
CA HIS A 98 -24.84 61.59 -4.34
C HIS A 98 -24.17 60.62 -3.33
N LYS A 99 -23.22 61.18 -2.54
CA LYS A 99 -23.04 61.14 -1.07
C LYS A 99 -23.81 60.10 -0.21
N ALA A 100 -23.07 59.29 0.57
CA ALA A 100 -23.21 59.06 2.03
C ALA A 100 -22.29 57.89 2.47
N LEU A 101 -21.28 58.11 3.35
CA LEU A 101 -21.29 57.85 4.82
C LEU A 101 -21.53 56.36 5.16
N SER A 102 -20.79 55.63 6.00
CA SER A 102 -19.80 55.95 7.04
C SER A 102 -19.22 54.63 7.61
N ARG A 103 -17.93 54.67 7.98
CA ARG A 103 -17.15 53.92 9.01
C ARG A 103 -17.94 53.33 10.22
N PRO A 104 -17.32 52.60 11.19
CA PRO A 104 -16.40 51.44 11.14
C PRO A 104 -16.56 50.43 12.34
N ALA A 105 -15.73 49.37 12.36
CA ALA A 105 -15.01 48.73 13.49
C ALA A 105 -15.64 48.42 14.88
N SER A 106 -15.46 47.17 15.34
CA SER A 106 -14.94 46.69 16.67
C SER A 106 -15.31 45.21 16.83
N LYS A 107 -14.47 44.21 17.11
CA LYS A 107 -13.43 43.89 18.14
C LYS A 107 -13.98 43.40 19.49
N ALA A 108 -13.65 42.13 19.78
CA ALA A 108 -13.44 41.46 21.09
C ALA A 108 -14.64 40.94 21.92
N GLY A 109 -14.46 39.75 22.51
CA GLY A 109 -15.17 39.31 23.72
C GLY A 109 -15.37 37.79 23.85
N GLN A 110 -14.71 37.16 24.84
CA GLN A 110 -14.74 35.73 25.18
C GLN A 110 -15.93 35.31 26.06
N ALA A 111 -16.21 33.99 26.03
CA ALA A 111 -16.70 33.08 27.09
C ALA A 111 -18.12 33.30 27.68
N ASN A 112 -19.02 32.31 27.61
CA ASN A 112 -19.10 31.13 28.50
C ASN A 112 -20.36 30.27 28.24
N GLN A 113 -20.18 28.95 28.33
CA GLN A 113 -21.06 27.89 28.87
C GLN A 113 -22.51 27.72 28.40
N THR A 114 -22.84 26.49 27.94
CA THR A 114 -23.84 25.59 28.58
C THR A 114 -23.73 24.17 28.00
N GLY A 115 -23.65 23.16 28.88
CA GLY A 115 -23.96 21.74 28.57
C GLY A 115 -25.42 21.42 28.91
N PRO A 116 -25.94 20.21 28.63
CA PRO A 116 -25.87 19.15 29.64
C PRO A 116 -25.71 17.69 29.12
N LYS A 117 -25.51 16.80 30.12
CA LYS A 117 -25.20 15.35 30.14
C LYS A 117 -26.40 14.43 29.94
N SER A 118 -26.13 13.16 29.56
CA SER A 118 -26.63 11.90 30.17
C SER A 118 -26.23 10.70 29.27
N GLU A 119 -26.10 9.43 29.67
CA GLU A 119 -25.88 8.69 30.91
C GLU A 119 -25.50 7.24 30.48
N LYS A 120 -24.61 6.56 31.21
CA LYS A 120 -24.29 5.14 31.07
C LYS A 120 -24.85 4.36 32.25
N LYS A 121 -25.43 3.18 32.02
CA LYS A 121 -25.61 2.10 33.03
C LYS A 121 -25.25 0.71 32.48
N LYS A 122 -24.97 -0.20 33.42
CA LYS A 122 -24.11 -1.41 33.40
C LYS A 122 -24.90 -2.73 33.44
N SER A 123 -24.22 -3.85 33.14
CA SER A 123 -24.30 -5.18 33.82
C SER A 123 -23.03 -6.01 33.44
N ALA A 124 -22.17 -6.50 34.34
CA ALA A 124 -22.18 -7.72 35.22
C ALA A 124 -22.23 -9.05 34.40
N SER A 125 -21.42 -10.12 34.57
CA SER A 125 -20.74 -10.72 35.75
C SER A 125 -19.70 -11.82 35.36
N SER A 126 -18.92 -12.27 36.35
CA SER A 126 -18.13 -13.52 36.55
C SER A 126 -16.61 -13.41 36.34
N ARG A 127 -15.75 -13.39 37.38
CA ARG A 127 -15.40 -14.33 38.48
C ARG A 127 -14.13 -15.13 38.12
N THR A 128 -12.99 -14.78 38.71
CA THR A 128 -12.02 -15.71 39.34
C THR A 128 -10.87 -14.95 40.01
N LYS A 129 -10.21 -15.63 40.94
CA LYS A 129 -9.46 -15.15 42.11
C LYS A 129 -7.94 -15.19 41.90
N ASN A 130 -7.26 -14.36 42.70
CA ASN A 130 -5.93 -14.51 43.32
C ASN A 130 -4.66 -13.88 42.68
N ARG A 131 -3.99 -13.11 43.56
CA ARG A 131 -2.71 -12.34 43.58
C ARG A 131 -1.43 -13.17 43.26
N PRO A 132 -0.18 -12.59 43.28
CA PRO A 132 0.25 -11.18 43.28
C PRO A 132 1.35 -10.83 42.23
N ARG A 133 1.76 -9.54 42.22
CA ARG A 133 2.81 -8.90 41.40
C ARG A 133 4.24 -9.12 41.97
N SER A 134 5.23 -9.28 41.08
CA SER A 134 6.65 -8.90 41.25
C SER A 134 7.14 -8.36 39.89
N LYS A 135 7.47 -7.07 39.75
CA LYS A 135 8.83 -6.46 39.83
C LYS A 135 9.90 -7.27 39.09
N THR A 136 10.28 -6.81 37.89
CA THR A 136 11.48 -7.23 37.17
C THR A 136 12.50 -6.07 37.12
N SER A 137 13.56 -6.23 37.89
CA SER A 137 14.94 -5.79 37.61
C SER A 137 15.66 -7.09 37.19
N GLY A 138 16.40 -7.19 36.09
CA GLY A 138 17.66 -6.49 35.84
C GLY A 138 18.83 -7.34 36.34
N VAL A 139 19.52 -7.99 35.38
CA VAL A 139 20.89 -8.58 35.42
C VAL A 139 21.05 -10.08 35.76
N ASP A 140 21.88 -10.73 34.92
CA ASP A 140 22.65 -11.99 35.05
C ASP A 140 21.96 -13.37 34.84
N ASP A 141 22.03 -13.88 33.60
CA ASP A 141 21.94 -15.31 33.30
C ASP A 141 23.36 -15.91 33.25
N VAL A 142 23.86 -16.37 34.40
CA VAL A 142 24.94 -17.35 34.48
C VAL A 142 24.28 -18.73 34.43
N ALA A 143 24.66 -19.54 33.45
CA ALA A 143 24.15 -20.89 33.26
C ALA A 143 24.29 -21.73 34.55
N LEU A 144 23.16 -22.16 35.10
CA LEU A 144 23.10 -23.18 36.14
C LEU A 144 23.60 -24.49 35.53
N VAL A 145 24.75 -24.96 36.02
CA VAL A 145 25.23 -26.32 35.77
C VAL A 145 24.22 -27.27 36.42
N ASP A 146 23.70 -28.20 35.63
CA ASP A 146 22.68 -29.17 36.01
C ASP A 146 23.08 -29.94 37.28
N ASP A 147 22.29 -29.83 38.35
CA ASP A 147 22.51 -30.47 39.67
C ASP A 147 22.50 -32.01 39.59
N THR A 148 22.14 -32.58 38.45
CA THR A 148 22.20 -34.02 38.15
C THR A 148 23.62 -34.54 37.92
N PHE A 149 24.56 -33.72 37.44
CA PHE A 149 25.93 -34.17 37.18
C PHE A 149 26.80 -34.20 38.46
N ILE A 150 26.52 -33.32 39.43
CA ILE A 150 27.25 -33.26 40.70
C ILE A 150 26.73 -34.31 41.71
N THR A 151 25.47 -34.73 41.59
CA THR A 151 24.89 -35.77 42.46
C THR A 151 25.43 -37.16 42.13
N GLU A 152 25.66 -37.48 40.86
CA GLU A 152 26.17 -38.79 40.43
C GLU A 152 27.64 -39.06 40.86
N PHE A 153 28.41 -38.00 41.16
CA PHE A 153 29.78 -38.14 41.70
C PHE A 153 29.82 -38.31 43.23
N LYS A 154 28.75 -37.91 43.93
CA LYS A 154 28.64 -38.02 45.40
C LYS A 154 28.08 -39.37 45.86
N ASP A 155 27.43 -40.12 44.98
CA ASP A 155 26.85 -41.43 45.29
C ASP A 155 27.88 -42.59 45.23
N ASN A 156 29.17 -42.30 45.06
CA ASN A 156 30.26 -43.27 45.16
C ASN A 156 30.65 -43.60 46.62
N SER A 157 29.66 -43.73 47.50
CA SER A 157 29.80 -44.12 48.92
C SER A 157 30.60 -45.42 49.10
N LEU A 158 30.56 -46.32 48.11
CA LEU A 158 31.33 -47.58 48.09
C LEU A 158 32.85 -47.36 48.08
N TYR A 159 33.34 -46.30 47.42
CA TYR A 159 34.77 -46.03 47.37
C TYR A 159 35.25 -45.38 48.67
N HIS A 160 34.46 -44.48 49.25
CA HIS A 160 34.84 -43.82 50.50
C HIS A 160 34.89 -44.77 51.70
N GLU A 161 34.01 -45.78 51.72
CA GLU A 161 33.99 -46.85 52.72
C GLU A 161 35.15 -47.84 52.51
N ALA A 162 35.45 -48.22 51.26
CA ALA A 162 36.60 -49.07 50.95
C ALA A 162 37.95 -48.41 51.24
N PHE A 163 38.08 -47.10 51.01
CA PHE A 163 39.30 -46.34 51.36
C PHE A 163 39.45 -46.22 52.88
N ALA A 164 38.37 -45.97 53.62
CA ALA A 164 38.40 -45.93 55.09
C ALA A 164 38.73 -47.29 55.72
N ASP A 165 38.27 -48.40 55.14
CA ASP A 165 38.60 -49.76 55.59
C ASP A 165 40.08 -50.13 55.35
N ILE A 166 40.67 -49.63 54.26
CA ILE A 166 42.10 -49.82 53.96
C ILE A 166 42.96 -48.95 54.89
N GLU A 167 42.55 -47.71 55.13
CA GLU A 167 43.23 -46.78 56.02
C GLU A 167 43.22 -47.28 57.47
N ASN A 168 42.06 -47.78 57.95
CA ASN A 168 41.94 -48.44 59.25
C ASN A 168 42.78 -49.73 59.36
N LYS A 169 42.90 -50.52 58.29
CA LYS A 169 43.76 -51.73 58.27
C LYS A 169 45.25 -51.40 58.27
N MET A 170 45.67 -50.27 57.68
CA MET A 170 47.05 -49.80 57.75
C MET A 170 47.38 -49.15 59.11
N GLU A 171 46.45 -48.42 59.73
CA GLU A 171 46.63 -47.86 61.09
C GLU A 171 46.64 -48.93 62.19
N SER A 172 45.97 -50.08 61.97
CA SER A 172 45.91 -51.18 62.94
C SER A 172 47.24 -51.93 63.14
N GLY A 173 48.30 -51.61 62.38
CA GLY A 173 49.66 -52.14 62.60
C GLY A 173 49.83 -53.66 62.47
N ASP A 174 48.78 -54.41 62.08
CA ASP A 174 48.81 -55.87 62.00
C ASP A 174 49.29 -56.35 60.62
N MET A 175 50.49 -55.90 60.24
CA MET A 175 51.31 -56.63 59.29
C MET A 175 52.11 -57.64 60.09
N LYS A 176 51.56 -58.86 60.25
CA LYS A 176 52.35 -60.01 60.69
C LYS A 176 53.49 -60.22 59.70
N ILE A 177 54.64 -59.66 60.02
CA ILE A 177 55.91 -60.11 59.46
C ILE A 177 56.15 -61.48 60.09
N VAL A 178 55.73 -62.52 59.37
CA VAL A 178 56.16 -63.89 59.68
C VAL A 178 57.65 -63.95 59.36
N VAL A 179 58.48 -63.65 60.37
CA VAL A 179 59.91 -63.94 60.31
C VAL A 179 60.06 -65.42 60.63
N ASP A 180 59.91 -66.28 59.62
CA ASP A 180 60.44 -67.64 59.71
C ASP A 180 61.97 -67.53 59.62
N ASP A 181 62.62 -67.48 60.78
CA ASP A 181 64.09 -67.40 60.92
C ASP A 181 64.81 -68.74 60.62
N ASP A 182 64.07 -69.79 60.24
CA ASP A 182 64.64 -71.06 59.78
C ASP A 182 64.95 -71.00 58.28
N ILE A 183 66.12 -70.46 57.95
CA ILE A 183 66.66 -70.33 56.59
C ILE A 183 66.82 -71.71 55.90
N LEU A 184 66.85 -72.80 56.67
CA LEU A 184 67.10 -74.17 56.23
C LEU A 184 65.91 -75.09 56.59
N PRO A 185 65.40 -75.89 55.62
CA PRO A 185 64.43 -76.95 55.93
C PRO A 185 65.04 -77.94 56.93
N GLN A 186 64.24 -78.52 57.83
CA GLN A 186 64.69 -79.53 58.82
C GLN A 186 65.49 -80.70 58.21
N THR A 187 65.33 -80.99 56.91
CA THR A 187 66.10 -82.00 56.16
C THR A 187 67.56 -81.61 55.88
N ALA A 188 67.94 -80.34 56.06
CA ALA A 188 69.30 -79.82 55.84
C ALA A 188 70.14 -79.73 57.13
N GLN A 189 69.55 -79.98 58.31
CA GLN A 189 70.27 -80.01 59.59
C GLN A 189 71.18 -81.24 59.75
N ASP A 190 70.88 -82.35 59.06
CA ASP A 190 71.69 -83.60 59.08
C ASP A 190 72.71 -83.69 57.92
N MET A 191 72.85 -82.63 57.11
CA MET A 191 73.76 -82.60 55.96
C MET A 191 75.17 -82.12 56.38
N GLY A 192 76.23 -82.81 55.93
CA GLY A 192 77.61 -82.35 56.12
C GLY A 192 77.84 -80.98 55.49
N SER A 193 78.76 -80.17 56.04
CA SER A 193 78.96 -78.75 55.68
C SER A 193 79.08 -78.48 54.17
N GLU A 194 79.72 -79.38 53.41
CA GLU A 194 79.86 -79.25 51.96
C GLU A 194 78.51 -79.42 51.21
N ALA A 195 77.64 -80.31 51.68
CA ALA A 195 76.33 -80.55 51.09
C ALA A 195 75.36 -79.39 51.39
N THR A 196 75.43 -78.81 52.58
CA THR A 196 74.69 -77.60 52.97
C THR A 196 75.12 -76.38 52.14
N ILE A 197 76.42 -76.22 51.87
CA ILE A 197 76.92 -75.16 50.97
C ILE A 197 76.39 -75.32 49.54
N ARG A 198 76.32 -76.55 49.01
CA ARG A 198 75.75 -76.80 47.67
C ARG A 198 74.25 -76.49 47.63
N PHE A 199 73.50 -76.89 48.66
CA PHE A 199 72.07 -76.57 48.77
C PHE A 199 71.82 -75.06 48.85
N LEU A 200 72.56 -74.33 49.69
CA LEU A 200 72.44 -72.88 49.80
C LEU A 200 72.80 -72.18 48.49
N LYS A 201 73.84 -72.61 47.77
CA LYS A 201 74.16 -72.09 46.43
C LYS A 201 73.05 -72.33 45.42
N ALA A 202 72.41 -73.51 45.46
CA ALA A 202 71.26 -73.81 44.60
C ALA A 202 70.04 -72.92 44.96
N LYS A 203 69.75 -72.73 46.26
CA LYS A 203 68.68 -71.83 46.72
C LYS A 203 68.92 -70.38 46.32
N VAL A 204 70.16 -69.88 46.47
CA VAL A 204 70.55 -68.54 46.01
C VAL A 204 70.38 -68.42 44.50
N ARG A 205 70.75 -69.45 43.72
CA ARG A 205 70.56 -69.44 42.27
C ARG A 205 69.08 -69.43 41.86
N VAL A 206 68.25 -70.27 42.49
CA VAL A 206 66.80 -70.28 42.25
C VAL A 206 66.18 -68.94 42.64
N MET A 207 66.54 -68.38 43.79
CA MET A 207 66.09 -67.05 44.21
C MET A 207 66.56 -65.95 43.26
N GLN A 208 67.77 -66.04 42.71
CA GLN A 208 68.26 -65.10 41.69
C GLN A 208 67.46 -65.22 40.39
N GLU A 209 67.19 -66.44 39.93
CA GLU A 209 66.35 -66.69 38.74
C GLU A 209 64.90 -66.22 38.96
N GLU A 210 64.35 -66.36 40.17
CA GLU A 210 63.04 -65.82 40.56
C GLU A 210 63.05 -64.28 40.63
N LEU A 211 64.09 -63.66 41.18
CA LEU A 211 64.27 -62.20 41.18
C LEU A 211 64.38 -61.65 39.77
N ASP A 212 65.17 -62.28 38.90
CA ASP A 212 65.33 -61.88 37.50
C ASP A 212 64.01 -62.03 36.74
N ARG A 213 63.24 -63.11 37.00
CA ARG A 213 61.90 -63.32 36.44
C ARG A 213 60.92 -62.24 36.91
N LEU A 214 60.88 -61.95 38.21
CA LEU A 214 60.02 -60.91 38.78
C LEU A 214 60.41 -59.52 38.26
N ALA A 215 61.71 -59.26 38.08
CA ALA A 215 62.19 -58.01 37.49
C ALA A 215 61.74 -57.86 36.03
N GLN A 216 61.83 -58.92 35.22
CA GLN A 216 61.31 -58.92 33.85
C GLN A 216 59.79 -58.72 33.81
N GLU A 217 59.05 -59.38 34.70
CA GLU A 217 57.60 -59.21 34.82
C GLU A 217 57.25 -57.77 35.24
N ASN A 218 57.99 -57.20 36.18
CA ASN A 218 57.78 -55.82 36.63
C ASN A 218 58.08 -54.82 35.51
N ASN A 219 59.17 -55.01 34.77
CA ASN A 219 59.49 -54.18 33.60
C ASN A 219 58.40 -54.27 32.54
N LYS A 220 57.87 -55.48 32.26
CA LYS A 220 56.77 -55.65 31.32
C LYS A 220 55.49 -54.95 31.79
N LYS A 221 55.14 -55.07 33.07
CA LYS A 221 54.01 -54.35 33.67
C LYS A 221 54.21 -52.83 33.62
N GLU A 222 55.43 -52.35 33.81
CA GLU A 222 55.78 -50.93 33.69
C GLU A 222 55.63 -50.42 32.26
N GLU A 223 56.07 -51.18 31.26
CA GLU A 223 55.83 -50.89 29.84
C GLU A 223 54.33 -50.84 29.51
N GLU A 224 53.56 -51.83 29.96
CA GLU A 224 52.10 -51.88 29.78
C GLU A 224 51.40 -50.71 30.49
N ALA A 225 51.82 -50.35 31.70
CA ALA A 225 51.29 -49.21 32.44
C ALA A 225 51.59 -47.89 31.73
N ASN A 226 52.81 -47.71 31.21
CA ASN A 226 53.18 -46.55 30.42
C ASN A 226 52.38 -46.46 29.11
N HIS A 227 52.13 -47.60 28.46
CA HIS A 227 51.28 -47.67 27.26
C HIS A 227 49.83 -47.29 27.55
N LEU A 228 49.24 -47.84 28.62
CA LEU A 228 47.87 -47.50 29.04
C LEU A 228 47.74 -46.03 29.44
N LYS A 229 48.75 -45.47 30.12
CA LYS A 229 48.81 -44.05 30.47
C LYS A 229 48.87 -43.16 29.23
N GLY A 230 49.62 -43.57 28.21
CA GLY A 230 49.66 -42.91 26.89
C GLY A 230 48.27 -42.87 26.25
N LYS A 231 47.60 -44.02 26.16
CA LYS A 231 46.23 -44.12 25.63
C LYS A 231 45.21 -43.29 26.43
N MET A 232 45.32 -43.29 27.75
CA MET A 232 44.45 -42.48 28.61
C MET A 232 44.59 -40.99 28.29
N LYS A 233 45.83 -40.51 28.13
CA LYS A 233 46.10 -39.12 27.74
C LYS A 233 45.57 -38.79 26.34
N GLU A 234 45.76 -39.69 25.37
CA GLU A 234 45.20 -39.54 24.02
C GLU A 234 43.66 -39.39 24.06
N PHE A 235 42.97 -40.26 24.81
CA PHE A 235 41.52 -40.17 24.97
C PHE A 235 41.06 -38.91 25.71
N GLU A 236 41.82 -38.43 26.69
CA GLU A 236 41.53 -37.16 27.38
C GLU A 236 41.65 -35.95 26.44
N GLU A 237 42.70 -35.93 25.60
CA GLU A 237 42.89 -34.91 24.58
C GLU A 237 41.77 -34.94 23.52
N GLU A 238 41.38 -36.14 23.06
CA GLU A 238 40.25 -36.33 22.15
C GLU A 238 38.92 -35.88 22.78
N ARG A 239 38.65 -36.26 24.03
CA ARG A 239 37.46 -35.79 24.77
C ARG A 239 37.44 -34.26 24.85
N GLY A 240 38.58 -33.62 25.10
CA GLY A 240 38.71 -32.16 25.11
C GLY A 240 38.48 -31.51 23.74
N ARG A 241 38.85 -32.18 22.64
CA ARG A 241 38.56 -31.72 21.27
C ARG A 241 37.08 -31.88 20.92
N PHE A 242 36.47 -33.01 21.26
CA PHE A 242 35.04 -33.24 21.05
C PHE A 242 34.19 -32.26 21.86
N HIS A 243 34.56 -32.00 23.12
CA HIS A 243 33.84 -31.04 23.96
C HIS A 243 33.85 -29.62 23.34
N ARG A 244 35.02 -29.15 22.88
CA ARG A 244 35.14 -27.85 22.19
C ARG A 244 34.33 -27.80 20.90
N THR A 245 34.35 -28.86 20.11
CA THR A 245 33.59 -28.95 18.85
C THR A 245 32.09 -28.96 19.11
N ASN A 246 31.64 -29.71 20.12
CA ASN A 246 30.24 -29.79 20.51
C ASN A 246 29.72 -28.43 21.01
N ALA A 247 30.51 -27.73 21.84
CA ALA A 247 30.18 -26.37 22.28
C ALA A 247 30.06 -25.40 21.09
N ALA A 248 30.99 -25.45 20.13
CA ALA A 248 30.93 -24.63 18.93
C ALA A 248 29.66 -24.93 18.09
N LEU A 249 29.35 -26.21 17.87
CA LEU A 249 28.15 -26.62 17.14
C LEU A 249 26.86 -26.21 17.87
N GLN A 250 26.81 -26.30 19.20
CA GLN A 250 25.68 -25.82 20.00
C GLN A 250 25.45 -24.32 19.81
N THR A 251 26.50 -23.49 19.86
CA THR A 251 26.36 -22.05 19.60
C THR A 251 25.89 -21.75 18.17
N GLN A 252 26.33 -22.56 17.19
CA GLN A 252 25.92 -22.41 15.80
C GLN A 252 24.45 -22.81 15.60
N ILE A 253 23.99 -23.88 16.25
CA ILE A 253 22.57 -24.28 16.25
C ILE A 253 21.71 -23.16 16.80
N GLU A 254 22.10 -22.56 17.93
CA GLU A 254 21.32 -21.50 18.55
C GLU A 254 21.28 -20.24 17.68
N LYS A 255 22.40 -19.89 17.03
CA LYS A 255 22.43 -18.82 16.02
C LYS A 255 21.46 -19.07 14.87
N TYR A 256 21.44 -20.29 14.31
CA TYR A 256 20.52 -20.60 13.20
C TYR A 256 19.06 -20.66 13.64
N LYS A 257 18.77 -21.11 14.87
CA LYS A 257 17.41 -21.03 15.43
C LYS A 257 16.94 -19.58 15.54
N ASN A 258 17.76 -18.69 16.11
CA ASN A 258 17.42 -17.27 16.22
C ASN A 258 17.18 -16.64 14.84
N LEU A 259 18.04 -16.91 13.86
CA LEU A 259 17.85 -16.43 12.48
C LEU A 259 16.56 -16.98 11.85
N ALA A 260 16.21 -18.24 12.11
CA ALA A 260 14.98 -18.84 11.61
C ALA A 260 13.74 -18.23 12.26
N GLU A 261 13.77 -17.95 13.57
CA GLU A 261 12.69 -17.28 14.28
C GLU A 261 12.52 -15.82 13.83
N GLU A 262 13.61 -15.08 13.65
CA GLU A 262 13.57 -13.72 13.09
C GLU A 262 12.99 -13.70 11.67
N ALA A 263 13.42 -14.61 10.80
CA ALA A 263 12.89 -14.75 9.45
C ALA A 263 11.40 -15.11 9.47
N ARG A 264 11.00 -16.03 10.35
CA ARG A 264 9.59 -16.41 10.54
C ARG A 264 8.74 -15.24 11.02
N SER A 265 9.19 -14.51 12.03
CA SER A 265 8.47 -13.33 12.55
C SER A 265 8.32 -12.25 11.48
N LYS A 266 9.38 -12.01 10.69
CA LYS A 266 9.32 -11.08 9.56
C LYS A 266 8.33 -11.54 8.48
N SER A 267 8.30 -12.83 8.16
CA SER A 267 7.35 -13.41 7.22
C SER A 267 5.90 -13.23 7.70
N GLU A 268 5.63 -13.56 8.96
CA GLU A 268 4.30 -13.38 9.58
C GLU A 268 3.86 -11.90 9.57
N SER A 269 4.78 -10.97 9.85
CA SER A 269 4.51 -9.53 9.76
C SER A 269 4.18 -9.08 8.33
N GLN A 270 4.93 -9.55 7.34
CA GLN A 270 4.68 -9.25 5.93
C GLN A 270 3.36 -9.85 5.43
N GLU A 271 3.00 -11.06 5.87
CA GLU A 271 1.70 -11.68 5.56
C GLU A 271 0.53 -10.88 6.12
N LEU A 272 0.66 -10.33 7.33
CA LEU A 272 -0.33 -9.44 7.94
C LEU A 272 -0.48 -8.14 7.13
N GLN A 273 0.63 -7.52 6.72
CA GLN A 273 0.61 -6.31 5.88
C GLN A 273 -0.02 -6.59 4.51
N LEU A 274 0.33 -7.70 3.85
CA LEU A 274 -0.28 -8.11 2.58
C LEU A 274 -1.79 -8.34 2.73
N THR A 275 -2.21 -8.94 3.84
CA THR A 275 -3.63 -9.14 4.13
C THR A 275 -4.36 -7.82 4.36
N ALA A 276 -3.74 -6.87 5.07
CA ALA A 276 -4.30 -5.53 5.28
C ALA A 276 -4.42 -4.77 3.95
N LEU A 277 -3.35 -4.71 3.15
CA LEU A 277 -3.32 -4.05 1.84
C LEU A 277 -4.34 -4.66 0.87
N ARG A 278 -4.52 -5.99 0.87
CA ARG A 278 -5.55 -6.64 0.06
C ARG A 278 -6.97 -6.19 0.45
N LYS A 279 -7.24 -6.02 1.75
CA LYS A 279 -8.53 -5.52 2.24
C LYS A 279 -8.75 -4.06 1.86
N GLU A 280 -7.73 -3.21 1.99
CA GLU A 280 -7.80 -1.81 1.58
C GLU A 280 -8.02 -1.67 0.07
N LEU A 281 -7.35 -2.49 -0.75
CA LEU A 281 -7.53 -2.50 -2.19
C LEU A 281 -8.95 -2.89 -2.60
N GLU A 282 -9.55 -3.90 -1.96
CA GLU A 282 -10.94 -4.25 -2.22
C GLU A 282 -11.92 -3.18 -1.71
N GLN A 283 -11.62 -2.51 -0.61
CA GLN A 283 -12.39 -1.35 -0.15
C GLN A 283 -12.33 -0.21 -1.18
N HIS A 284 -11.14 0.15 -1.67
CA HIS A 284 -10.97 1.18 -2.69
C HIS A 284 -11.71 0.84 -3.98
N LYS A 285 -11.66 -0.41 -4.46
CA LYS A 285 -12.44 -0.84 -5.63
C LYS A 285 -13.94 -0.68 -5.43
N ARG A 286 -14.47 -1.00 -4.25
CA ARG A 286 -15.90 -0.83 -3.94
C ARG A 286 -16.28 0.64 -3.93
N THR A 287 -15.49 1.49 -3.27
CA THR A 287 -15.72 2.93 -3.23
C THR A 287 -15.62 3.54 -4.63
N GLN A 288 -14.66 3.12 -5.45
CA GLN A 288 -14.51 3.58 -6.83
C GLN A 288 -15.74 3.24 -7.68
N LYS A 289 -16.26 2.01 -7.60
CA LYS A 289 -17.50 1.63 -8.30
C LYS A 289 -18.68 2.48 -7.84
N GLN A 290 -18.82 2.71 -6.54
CA GLN A 290 -19.89 3.56 -6.00
C GLN A 290 -19.76 5.01 -6.49
N GLN A 291 -18.55 5.57 -6.48
CA GLN A 291 -18.27 6.91 -7.01
C GLN A 291 -18.57 6.98 -8.51
N GLN A 292 -18.18 5.98 -9.29
CA GLN A 292 -18.46 5.93 -10.72
C GLN A 292 -19.96 5.91 -11.02
N THR A 293 -20.76 5.14 -10.26
CA THR A 293 -22.22 5.16 -10.41
C THR A 293 -22.83 6.50 -10.03
N THR A 294 -22.31 7.15 -8.98
CA THR A 294 -22.76 8.47 -8.54
C THR A 294 -22.42 9.54 -9.56
N GLN A 295 -21.20 9.50 -10.10
CA GLN A 295 -20.74 10.40 -11.15
C GLN A 295 -21.60 10.25 -12.40
N SER A 296 -21.83 9.02 -12.87
CA SER A 296 -22.70 8.77 -14.03
C SER A 296 -24.12 9.30 -13.81
N ALA A 297 -24.69 9.16 -12.61
CA ALA A 297 -25.99 9.73 -12.28
C ALA A 297 -25.98 11.27 -12.27
N MET A 298 -24.89 11.89 -11.81
CA MET A 298 -24.70 13.35 -11.87
C MET A 298 -24.56 13.84 -13.31
N ASP A 299 -23.80 13.15 -14.15
CA ASP A 299 -23.61 13.51 -15.56
C ASP A 299 -24.95 13.48 -16.33
N VAL A 300 -25.80 12.49 -16.07
CA VAL A 300 -27.15 12.41 -16.65
C VAL A 300 -28.02 13.61 -16.21
N ARG A 301 -27.97 13.98 -14.92
CA ARG A 301 -28.71 15.15 -14.42
C ARG A 301 -28.18 16.45 -15.01
N LEU A 302 -26.87 16.57 -15.15
CA LEU A 302 -26.22 17.72 -15.77
C LEU A 302 -26.64 17.86 -17.24
N ASN A 303 -26.57 16.78 -18.01
CA ASN A 303 -26.99 16.79 -19.42
C ASN A 303 -28.46 17.19 -19.57
N ARG A 304 -29.35 16.66 -18.72
CA ARG A 304 -30.75 17.07 -18.72
C ARG A 304 -30.93 18.56 -18.41
N ALA A 305 -30.20 19.09 -17.43
CA ALA A 305 -30.25 20.52 -17.11
C ALA A 305 -29.73 21.38 -18.28
N LEU A 306 -28.69 20.93 -18.98
CA LEU A 306 -28.16 21.60 -20.16
C LEU A 306 -29.18 21.60 -21.31
N GLU A 307 -29.85 20.48 -21.58
CA GLU A 307 -30.93 20.39 -22.57
C GLU A 307 -32.11 21.31 -22.22
N GLU A 308 -32.50 21.38 -20.95
CA GLU A 308 -33.55 22.29 -20.47
C GLU A 308 -33.15 23.76 -20.66
N ILE A 309 -31.90 24.13 -20.37
CA ILE A 309 -31.37 25.48 -20.61
C ILE A 309 -31.41 25.81 -22.11
N GLU A 310 -30.99 24.90 -22.97
CA GLU A 310 -30.98 25.11 -24.43
C GLU A 310 -32.41 25.31 -24.96
N LYS A 311 -33.35 24.49 -24.48
CA LYS A 311 -34.78 24.65 -24.78
C LYS A 311 -35.33 26.02 -24.35
N TYR A 312 -34.99 26.50 -23.15
CA TYR A 312 -35.44 27.82 -22.70
C TYR A 312 -34.81 28.96 -23.50
N LYS A 313 -33.53 28.83 -23.91
CA LYS A 313 -32.88 29.79 -24.81
C LYS A 313 -33.59 29.87 -26.15
N GLU A 314 -33.91 28.72 -26.76
CA GLU A 314 -34.67 28.69 -28.02
C GLU A 314 -36.07 29.31 -27.87
N GLN A 315 -36.79 28.98 -26.79
CA GLN A 315 -38.11 29.56 -26.52
C GLN A 315 -38.03 31.08 -26.35
N LEU A 316 -37.01 31.58 -25.65
CA LEU A 316 -36.78 33.01 -25.48
C LEU A 316 -36.46 33.69 -26.82
N GLN A 317 -35.61 33.08 -27.65
CA GLN A 317 -35.32 33.61 -28.98
C GLN A 317 -36.56 33.66 -29.87
N LYS A 318 -37.37 32.58 -29.89
CA LYS A 318 -38.65 32.53 -30.61
C LYS A 318 -39.61 33.62 -30.12
N ALA A 319 -39.77 33.77 -28.80
CA ALA A 319 -40.64 34.79 -28.22
C ALA A 319 -40.17 36.22 -28.59
N LYS A 320 -38.86 36.49 -28.56
CA LYS A 320 -38.30 37.77 -29.00
C LYS A 320 -38.54 38.04 -30.48
N ALA A 321 -38.35 37.04 -31.34
CA ALA A 321 -38.62 37.15 -32.77
C ALA A 321 -40.11 37.43 -33.04
N THR A 322 -41.01 36.65 -32.46
CA THR A 322 -42.47 36.85 -32.59
C THR A 322 -42.91 38.22 -32.07
N SER A 323 -42.39 38.66 -30.93
CA SER A 323 -42.70 39.99 -30.37
C SER A 323 -42.24 41.11 -31.30
N LYS A 324 -41.05 40.99 -31.89
CA LYS A 324 -40.52 41.95 -32.86
C LYS A 324 -41.38 41.99 -34.12
N ASP A 325 -41.70 40.83 -34.70
CA ASP A 325 -42.53 40.74 -35.90
C ASP A 325 -43.94 41.29 -35.66
N SER A 326 -44.54 41.03 -34.50
CA SER A 326 -45.84 41.60 -34.11
C SER A 326 -45.77 43.11 -33.97
N SER A 327 -44.74 43.65 -33.31
CA SER A 327 -44.54 45.10 -33.18
C SER A 327 -44.34 45.76 -34.54
N ASP A 328 -43.58 45.15 -35.44
CA ASP A 328 -43.35 45.67 -36.79
C ASP A 328 -44.62 45.59 -37.66
N ALA A 329 -45.44 44.54 -37.51
CA ALA A 329 -46.75 44.44 -38.15
C ALA A 329 -47.74 45.51 -37.64
N GLU A 330 -47.77 45.76 -36.32
CA GLU A 330 -48.59 46.81 -35.71
C GLU A 330 -48.15 48.21 -36.17
N LYS A 331 -46.85 48.48 -36.25
CA LYS A 331 -46.31 49.73 -36.80
C LYS A 331 -46.76 49.95 -38.24
N LYS A 332 -46.59 48.95 -39.12
CA LYS A 332 -47.05 49.01 -40.51
C LYS A 332 -48.55 49.26 -40.61
N ARG A 333 -49.37 48.58 -39.78
CA ARG A 333 -50.82 48.80 -39.74
C ARG A 333 -51.17 50.21 -39.29
N THR A 334 -50.47 50.73 -38.28
CA THR A 334 -50.65 52.10 -37.78
C THR A 334 -50.30 53.12 -38.84
N GLU A 335 -49.18 52.93 -39.55
CA GLU A 335 -48.76 53.77 -40.67
C GLU A 335 -49.79 53.77 -41.81
N GLN A 336 -50.32 52.59 -42.17
CA GLN A 336 -51.37 52.45 -43.18
C GLN A 336 -52.66 53.19 -42.78
N LEU A 337 -53.14 52.98 -41.55
CA LEU A 337 -54.32 53.67 -41.03
C LEU A 337 -54.11 55.19 -40.98
N PHE A 338 -52.93 55.64 -40.59
CA PHE A 338 -52.59 57.07 -40.57
C PHE A 338 -52.63 57.67 -41.99
N ALA A 339 -52.06 56.98 -42.98
CA ALA A 339 -52.09 57.41 -44.37
C ALA A 339 -53.52 57.46 -44.93
N GLU A 340 -54.36 56.46 -44.61
CA GLU A 340 -55.76 56.44 -45.01
C GLU A 340 -56.56 57.55 -44.33
N ASN A 341 -56.37 57.77 -43.04
CA ASN A 341 -57.05 58.82 -42.29
C ASN A 341 -56.72 60.20 -42.88
N LYS A 342 -55.43 60.45 -43.19
CA LYS A 342 -55.00 61.67 -43.89
C LYS A 342 -55.62 61.83 -45.28
N ARG A 343 -55.83 60.73 -46.02
CA ARG A 343 -56.51 60.74 -47.32
C ARG A 343 -58.00 61.08 -47.16
N LEU A 344 -58.67 60.46 -46.20
CA LEU A 344 -60.08 60.70 -45.92
C LEU A 344 -60.33 62.13 -45.43
N GLU A 345 -59.44 62.70 -44.61
CA GLU A 345 -59.51 64.11 -44.20
C GLU A 345 -59.40 65.06 -45.40
N LYS A 346 -58.50 64.78 -46.35
CA LYS A 346 -58.40 65.56 -47.59
C LYS A 346 -59.70 65.49 -48.40
N GLN A 347 -60.24 64.29 -48.62
CA GLN A 347 -61.51 64.11 -49.35
C GLN A 347 -62.68 64.80 -48.65
N LYS A 348 -62.76 64.71 -47.31
CA LYS A 348 -63.75 65.45 -46.52
C LYS A 348 -63.61 66.95 -46.71
N ASN A 349 -62.39 67.49 -46.64
CA ASN A 349 -62.13 68.92 -46.82
C ASN A 349 -62.49 69.40 -48.22
N GLU A 350 -62.17 68.62 -49.26
CA GLU A 350 -62.57 68.88 -50.64
C GLU A 350 -64.10 68.89 -50.80
N LEU A 351 -64.79 67.90 -50.24
CA LEU A 351 -66.25 67.82 -50.25
C LEU A 351 -66.89 69.01 -49.51
N MET A 352 -66.39 69.35 -48.32
CA MET A 352 -66.85 70.51 -47.56
C MET A 352 -66.62 71.83 -48.31
N ALA A 353 -65.50 71.97 -49.01
CA ALA A 353 -65.24 73.13 -49.86
C ALA A 353 -66.22 73.18 -51.05
N GLY A 354 -66.52 72.02 -51.65
CA GLY A 354 -67.55 71.86 -52.69
C GLY A 354 -68.94 72.33 -52.22
N PHE A 355 -69.41 71.83 -51.07
CA PHE A 355 -70.68 72.25 -50.47
C PHE A 355 -70.73 73.75 -50.19
N LYS A 356 -69.65 74.34 -49.64
CA LYS A 356 -69.57 75.79 -49.42
C LYS A 356 -69.69 76.59 -50.71
N LYS A 357 -69.06 76.13 -51.81
CA LYS A 357 -69.19 76.76 -53.13
C LYS A 357 -70.61 76.64 -53.67
N GLN A 358 -71.24 75.46 -53.55
CA GLN A 358 -72.63 75.24 -53.97
C GLN A 358 -73.61 76.13 -53.19
N MET A 359 -73.44 76.29 -51.87
CA MET A 359 -74.25 77.22 -51.07
C MET A 359 -74.15 78.66 -51.59
N LYS A 360 -72.93 79.16 -51.86
CA LYS A 360 -72.73 80.50 -52.45
C LYS A 360 -73.38 80.63 -53.82
N LEU A 361 -73.30 79.59 -54.66
CA LEU A 361 -73.95 79.58 -55.97
C LEU A 361 -75.48 79.67 -55.83
N ILE A 362 -76.08 78.92 -54.89
CA ILE A 362 -77.51 79.01 -54.59
C ILE A 362 -77.90 80.43 -54.20
N ASP A 363 -77.12 81.10 -53.34
CA ASP A 363 -77.41 82.48 -52.94
C ASP A 363 -77.37 83.46 -54.13
N VAL A 364 -76.38 83.31 -55.02
CA VAL A 364 -76.27 84.12 -56.24
C VAL A 364 -77.46 83.87 -57.17
N LEU A 365 -77.81 82.59 -57.41
CA LEU A 365 -78.94 82.22 -58.26
C LEU A 365 -80.28 82.72 -57.70
N LYS A 366 -80.48 82.66 -56.38
CA LYS A 366 -81.67 83.23 -55.72
C LYS A 366 -81.77 84.74 -55.93
N ARG A 367 -80.66 85.48 -55.76
CA ARG A 367 -80.60 86.93 -56.06
C ARG A 367 -80.89 87.22 -57.53
N GLN A 368 -80.28 86.47 -58.45
CA GLN A 368 -80.53 86.62 -59.88
C GLN A 368 -81.99 86.35 -60.24
N LYS A 369 -82.60 85.28 -59.69
CA LYS A 369 -84.03 85.00 -59.85
C LYS A 369 -84.90 86.18 -59.39
N MET A 370 -84.61 86.74 -58.21
CA MET A 370 -85.31 87.92 -57.68
C MET A 370 -85.17 89.15 -58.59
N HIS A 371 -83.97 89.43 -59.10
CA HIS A 371 -83.74 90.54 -60.04
C HIS A 371 -84.52 90.34 -61.36
N ILE A 372 -84.53 89.12 -61.90
CA ILE A 372 -85.28 88.79 -63.11
C ILE A 372 -86.78 88.92 -62.89
N GLU A 373 -87.31 88.44 -61.76
CA GLU A 373 -88.73 88.58 -61.42
C GLU A 373 -89.13 90.05 -61.26
N ALA A 374 -88.31 90.87 -60.60
CA ALA A 374 -88.52 92.32 -60.50
C ALA A 374 -88.49 93.00 -61.88
N ALA A 375 -87.54 92.65 -62.75
CA ALA A 375 -87.46 93.17 -64.11
C ALA A 375 -88.69 92.78 -64.96
N LYS A 376 -89.17 91.53 -64.84
CA LYS A 376 -90.41 91.09 -65.51
C LYS A 376 -91.65 91.84 -65.02
N MET A 377 -91.76 92.08 -63.71
CA MET A 377 -92.87 92.88 -63.15
C MET A 377 -92.83 94.33 -63.62
N LEU A 378 -91.63 94.91 -63.74
CA LEU A 378 -91.43 96.24 -64.32
C LEU A 378 -91.82 96.25 -65.80
N GLN A 379 -91.34 95.29 -66.59
CA GLN A 379 -91.70 95.16 -68.01
C GLN A 379 -93.22 95.02 -68.19
N PHE A 380 -93.90 94.20 -67.38
CA PHE A 380 -95.36 94.08 -67.42
C PHE A 380 -96.05 95.41 -67.10
N SER A 381 -95.55 96.15 -66.11
CA SER A 381 -96.07 97.48 -65.77
C SER A 381 -95.83 98.50 -66.89
N GLU A 382 -94.66 98.47 -67.55
CA GLU A 382 -94.35 99.30 -68.72
C GLU A 382 -95.26 98.96 -69.91
N GLU A 383 -95.45 97.68 -70.22
CA GLU A 383 -96.34 97.22 -71.30
C GLU A 383 -97.79 97.67 -71.06
N GLU A 384 -98.31 97.53 -69.83
CA GLU A 384 -99.65 98.02 -69.47
C GLU A 384 -99.75 99.56 -69.52
N PHE A 385 -98.69 100.28 -69.11
CA PHE A 385 -98.64 101.74 -69.21
C PHE A 385 -98.65 102.21 -70.68
N VAL A 386 -97.89 101.54 -71.56
CA VAL A 386 -97.88 101.84 -73.01
C VAL A 386 -99.24 101.56 -73.64
N LYS A 387 -99.90 100.44 -73.31
CA LYS A 387 -101.27 100.16 -73.78
C LYS A 387 -102.27 101.23 -73.33
N ALA A 388 -102.15 101.71 -72.09
CA ALA A 388 -102.99 102.79 -71.59
C ALA A 388 -102.76 104.13 -72.32
N LEU A 389 -101.54 104.39 -72.81
CA LEU A 389 -101.23 105.52 -73.68
C LEU A 389 -101.78 105.35 -75.10
N GLU A 390 -101.72 104.15 -75.67
CA GLU A 390 -102.27 103.83 -77.00
C GLU A 390 -103.81 103.91 -77.04
N TRP A 391 -104.51 103.75 -75.92
CA TRP A 391 -105.97 104.02 -75.81
C TRP A 391 -106.34 105.51 -75.78
N GLY A 392 -105.34 106.41 -75.73
CA GLY A 392 -105.53 107.87 -75.75
C GLY A 392 -105.31 108.53 -77.12
N SER A 393 -105.07 107.76 -78.18
CA SER A 393 -105.11 108.17 -79.60
C SER A 393 -106.16 107.37 -80.35
#